data_AF-A0A442J416-F1
#
_entry.id   AF-A0A442J416-F1
#
_cell.length_a   1.000
_cell.length_b   1.000
_cell.length_c   1.000
_cell.angle_alpha   90.00
_cell.angle_beta   90.00
_cell.angle_gamma   90.00
#
_symmetry.space_group_name_H-M   'P 1'
#
loop_
_entity.id
_entity.type
_entity.pdbx_description
1 polymer ?
#
loop_
_entity_poly.entity_id
_entity_poly.type
_entity_poly.pdbx_seq_one_letter_code
_entity_poly.pdbx_strand_id
1 'polypeptide(L)' 'MWNPIVSAPFGRSLELAVLDEDGWHALVFPCERGREGWRDAITGARVDIRPTHWRDWDLRKDKTASLRNLS' A
#
# COMPACT_ATOMS: atom_id res chain seq x y z
N MET A 1 1.29 -9.50 9.34
CA MET A 1 1.90 -8.61 10.36
C MET A 1 2.34 -7.33 9.66
N TRP A 2 2.27 -6.17 10.31
CA TRP A 2 2.81 -4.92 9.75
C TRP A 2 4.29 -4.76 10.08
N ASN A 3 5.04 -4.18 9.15
CA ASN A 3 6.46 -3.88 9.26
C ASN A 3 6.70 -2.37 9.25
N PRO A 4 7.74 -1.85 9.92
CA PRO A 4 8.09 -0.43 9.89
C PRO A 4 8.42 0.07 8.48
N ILE A 5 7.97 1.26 8.08
CA ILE A 5 8.16 1.77 6.70
C ILE A 5 9.63 1.83 6.25
N VAL A 6 10.54 2.03 7.19
CA VAL A 6 11.99 2.11 6.94
C VAL A 6 12.55 0.81 6.37
N SER A 7 11.96 -0.34 6.71
CA SER A 7 12.40 -1.66 6.23
C SER A 7 11.75 -2.10 4.92
N ALA A 8 10.91 -1.24 4.31
CA ALA A 8 10.21 -1.61 3.09
C ALA A 8 11.19 -1.96 1.97
N PRO A 9 10.96 -3.03 1.19
CA PRO A 9 11.77 -3.32 0.02
C PRO A 9 11.45 -2.38 -1.15
N PHE A 10 12.43 -2.16 -2.03
CA PHE A 10 12.21 -1.48 -3.30
C PHE A 10 11.65 -2.44 -4.35
N GLY A 11 10.78 -1.95 -5.25
CA GLY A 11 10.29 -2.72 -6.41
C GLY A 11 9.42 -3.94 -6.06
N ARG A 12 8.75 -3.93 -4.90
CA ARG A 12 7.69 -4.89 -4.55
C ARG A 12 6.39 -4.16 -4.32
N SER A 13 5.29 -4.81 -4.68
CA SER A 13 3.94 -4.37 -4.35
C SER A 13 3.66 -4.59 -2.86
N LEU A 14 3.44 -3.50 -2.14
CA LEU A 14 3.22 -3.47 -0.70
C LEU A 14 1.87 -2.81 -0.39
N GLU A 15 1.19 -3.33 0.62
CA GLU A 15 0.12 -2.60 1.29
C GLU A 15 0.78 -1.63 2.29
N LEU A 16 0.48 -0.34 2.15
CA LEU A 16 0.99 0.69 3.03
C LEU A 16 -0.07 1.07 4.07
N ALA A 17 0.36 1.45 5.27
CA ALA A 17 -0.51 2.02 6.28
C ALA A 17 0.10 3.26 6.94
N VAL A 18 -0.79 4.20 7.26
CA VAL A 18 -0.53 5.28 8.19
C VAL A 18 -1.05 4.83 9.56
N LEU A 19 -0.30 5.14 10.61
CA LEU A 19 -0.71 4.92 12.00
C LEU A 19 -0.93 6.30 12.59
N ASP A 20 -2.15 6.57 13.03
CA ASP A 20 -2.53 7.79 13.74
C ASP A 20 -3.24 7.43 15.06
N GLU A 21 -3.97 8.39 15.64
CA GLU A 21 -4.68 8.23 16.91
C GLU A 21 -5.86 7.24 16.82
N ASP A 22 -6.48 7.08 15.65
CA ASP A 22 -7.58 6.14 15.39
C ASP A 22 -7.07 4.75 15.01
N GLY A 23 -5.81 4.65 14.58
CA GLY A 23 -5.09 3.41 14.39
C GLY A 23 -4.54 3.25 12.98
N TRP A 24 -4.66 2.05 12.42
CA TRP A 24 -3.98 1.67 11.18
C TRP A 24 -4.85 1.91 9.94
N HIS A 25 -4.55 2.99 9.23
CA HIS A 25 -5.20 3.35 7.97
C HIS A 25 -4.41 2.80 6.79
N ALA A 26 -4.81 1.61 6.32
CA ALA A 26 -4.22 0.94 5.17
C ALA A 26 -4.75 1.49 3.84
N LEU A 27 -3.88 1.62 2.84
CA LEU A 27 -4.28 1.90 1.48
C LEU A 27 -4.94 0.68 0.84
N VAL A 28 -5.97 0.92 0.04
CA VAL A 28 -6.77 -0.11 -0.63
C VAL A 28 -6.20 -0.54 -1.99
N PHE A 29 -4.97 -0.12 -2.31
CA PHE A 29 -4.27 -0.43 -3.55
C PHE A 29 -2.79 -0.73 -3.28
N PRO A 30 -2.15 -1.56 -4.11
CA PRO A 30 -0.74 -1.89 -3.96
C PRO A 30 0.13 -0.67 -4.28
N CYS A 31 1.15 -0.45 -3.48
CA CYS A 31 2.14 0.61 -3.70
C CYS A 31 3.54 0.03 -3.80
N GLU A 32 4.38 0.61 -4.65
CA GLU A 32 5.79 0.28 -4.76
C GLU A 32 6.67 1.42 -4.29
N ARG A 33 7.77 1.09 -3.60
CA ARG A 33 8.81 2.07 -3.28
C ARG A 33 9.67 2.32 -4.51
N GLY A 34 9.59 3.53 -5.06
CA GLY A 34 10.45 4.04 -6.12
C GLY A 34 11.55 4.97 -5.60
N ARG A 35 12.33 5.55 -6.52
CA ARG A 35 13.38 6.53 -6.20
C ARG A 35 12.82 7.86 -5.65
N GLU A 36 11.66 8.26 -6.15
CA GLU A 36 11.01 9.55 -5.85
C GLU A 36 9.98 9.46 -4.70
N GLY A 37 9.82 8.28 -4.10
CA GLY A 37 8.78 7.99 -3.12
C GLY A 37 7.90 6.82 -3.53
N TRP A 38 6.62 6.89 -3.17
CA TRP A 38 5.65 5.82 -3.42
C TRP A 38 4.94 6.03 -4.75
N ARG A 39 4.67 4.93 -5.43
CA ARG A 39 3.84 4.90 -6.63
C ARG A 39 2.83 3.77 -6.52
N ASP A 40 1.67 3.95 -7.13
CA ASP A 40 0.69 2.91 -7.32
C ASP A 40 1.29 1.83 -8.22
N ALA A 41 1.25 0.58 -7.77
CA ALA A 41 1.81 -0.55 -8.52
C ALA A 41 0.97 -0.93 -9.75
N ILE A 42 -0.32 -0.57 -9.77
CA ILE A 42 -1.26 -0.84 -10.85
C ILE A 42 -1.18 0.25 -11.91
N THR A 43 -1.34 1.51 -11.49
CA THR A 43 -1.44 2.64 -12.43
C THR A 43 -0.09 3.30 -12.70
N GLY A 44 0.91 3.09 -11.84
CA GLY A 44 2.18 3.80 -11.88
C GLY A 44 2.11 5.25 -11.41
N ALA A 45 0.94 5.72 -10.97
CA ALA A 45 0.76 7.10 -10.49
C ALA A 45 1.57 7.36 -9.22
N ARG A 46 2.12 8.57 -9.08
CA ARG A 46 2.82 8.98 -7.85
C ARG A 46 1.82 9.08 -6.70
N VAL A 47 2.14 8.48 -5.57
CA VAL A 47 1.30 8.49 -4.37
C VAL A 47 2.00 9.36 -3.33
N ASP A 48 1.44 10.53 -3.07
CA ASP A 48 1.99 11.47 -2.09
C ASP A 48 1.44 11.17 -0.71
N ILE A 49 2.07 10.22 -0.03
CA ILE A 49 1.70 9.78 1.31
C ILE A 49 2.93 9.59 2.18
N ARG A 50 2.73 9.70 3.51
CA ARG A 50 3.74 9.43 4.52
C ARG A 50 3.33 8.21 5.37
N PRO A 51 3.41 6.99 4.80
CA PRO A 51 3.09 5.77 5.53
C PRO A 51 4.07 5.56 6.69
N THR A 52 3.56 5.07 7.80
CA THR A 52 4.37 4.69 8.97
C THR A 52 4.78 3.22 8.89
N HIS A 53 4.01 2.41 8.15
CA HIS A 53 4.21 0.97 8.06
C HIS A 53 3.81 0.38 6.70
N TRP A 54 4.22 -0.87 6.48
CA TRP A 54 3.96 -1.63 5.27
C TRP A 54 3.77 -3.12 5.56
N ARG A 55 3.20 -3.86 4.62
CA ARG A 55 3.25 -5.33 4.55
C ARG A 55 3.15 -5.77 3.10
N ASP A 56 3.43 -7.04 2.83
CA ASP A 56 3.26 -7.58 1.49
C ASP A 56 1.80 -7.41 1.04
N TRP A 57 1.63 -6.95 -0.20
CA TRP A 57 0.32 -6.87 -0.82
C TRP A 57 -0.20 -8.29 -1.08
N ASP A 58 -1.31 -8.65 -0.44
CA ASP A 58 -1.95 -9.94 -0.70
C ASP A 58 -2.76 -9.84 -2.00
N LEU A 59 -2.27 -10.49 -3.06
CA LEU A 59 -2.95 -10.59 -4.36
C LEU A 59 -4.37 -11.16 -4.25
N ARG A 60 -4.74 -11.83 -3.15
CA ARG A 60 -6.11 -12.29 -2.90
C ARG A 60 -7.07 -11.13 -2.58
N LYS A 61 -6.57 -10.00 -2.05
CA LYS A 61 -7.37 -8.78 -1.84
C LYS A 61 -7.82 -8.13 -3.14
N ASP A 62 -7.06 -8.31 -4.23
CA ASP A 62 -7.36 -7.77 -5.55
C ASP A 62 -8.71 -8.30 -6.11
N LYS A 63 -9.03 -9.58 -5.81
CA LYS A 63 -10.33 -10.18 -6.14
C LYS A 63 -11.50 -9.56 -5.37
N THR A 64 -11.27 -9.09 -4.13
CA THR A 64 -12.31 -8.49 -3.30
C THR A 64 -12.55 -7.01 -3.64
N ALA A 65 -11.50 -6.28 -4.04
CA ALA A 65 -11.63 -4.91 -4.54
C ALA A 65 -12.41 -4.86 -5.86
N SER A 66 -12.23 -5.86 -6.73
CA SER A 66 -12.98 -6.01 -7.99
C SER A 66 -14.49 -6.26 -7.76
N LEU A 67 -14.88 -6.86 -6.63
CA LEU A 67 -16.29 -7.11 -6.31
C LEU A 67 -17.03 -5.91 -5.71
N ARG A 68 -16.32 -4.88 -5.21
CA ARG A 68 -16.96 -3.68 -4.64
C ARG A 68 -17.42 -2.65 -5.68
N ASN A 69 -17.02 -2.81 -6.94
CA ASN A 69 -17.46 -1.98 -8.07
C ASN A 69 -18.70 -2.56 -8.79
N LEU A 70 -19.40 -3.54 -8.20
CA LEU A 70 -20.55 -4.24 -8.78
C LEU A 70 -21.76 -4.23 -7.82
N SER A 71 -22.19 -3.06 -7.37
CA SER A 71 -23.48 -2.88 -6.68
C SER A 71 -24.14 -1.57 -7.09
#